data_AF-A0A150N5R2-F1
#
_entry.id   AF-A0A150N5R2-F1
#
_cell.length_a   1.000
_cell.length_b   1.000
_cell.length_c   1.000
_cell.angle_alpha   90.00
_cell.angle_beta   90.00
_cell.angle_gamma   90.00
#
_symmetry.space_group_name_H-M   'P 1'
#
loop_
_entity.id
_entity.type
_entity.pdbx_description
1 polymer ?
#
loop_
_entity_poly.entity_id
_entity_poly.type
_entity_poly.pdbx_seq_one_letter_code
_entity_poly.pdbx_strand_id
1 'polypeptide(L)'
;MKQTVIIFIISALIGLAGGYSYFQLTDKSEPANAEQETAAVQKETIASKETASTSTSSEEGDILKQKGCLSCHSVSKLNLQGGTTGPDLSNAYKEVEGKHGKPIEEFLKAPTSAVMSGVIKSNPLTDEERAAIIQVLKTASEK
;
A
#
# COMPACT_ATOMS: atom_id res chain seq x y z
N MET A 1 -0.63 -23.78 37.33
CA MET A 1 -0.53 -23.25 35.95
C MET A 1 -1.86 -22.76 35.39
N LYS A 2 -2.94 -23.57 35.35
CA LYS A 2 -4.25 -23.13 34.82
C LYS A 2 -4.83 -21.89 35.50
N GLN A 3 -4.76 -21.80 36.82
CA GLN A 3 -5.31 -20.67 37.59
C GLN A 3 -4.57 -19.35 37.35
N THR A 4 -3.24 -19.41 37.15
CA THR A 4 -2.41 -18.25 36.80
C THR A 4 -2.70 -17.75 35.38
N VAL A 5 -2.98 -18.65 34.44
CA VAL A 5 -3.38 -18.31 33.06
C VAL A 5 -4.75 -17.65 33.03
N ILE A 6 -5.70 -18.12 33.84
CA ILE A 6 -7.04 -17.50 33.96
C ILE A 6 -6.94 -16.08 34.50
N ILE A 7 -6.14 -15.84 35.55
CA ILE A 7 -5.94 -14.50 36.11
C ILE A 7 -5.31 -13.56 35.09
N PHE A 8 -4.33 -14.03 34.30
CA PHE A 8 -3.69 -13.23 33.25
C PHE A 8 -4.66 -12.83 32.13
N ILE A 9 -5.53 -13.75 31.70
CA ILE A 9 -6.55 -13.45 30.69
C ILE A 9 -7.57 -12.44 31.22
N ILE A 10 -7.99 -12.58 32.48
CA ILE A 10 -8.95 -11.66 33.09
C ILE A 10 -8.34 -10.26 33.20
N SER A 11 -7.09 -10.13 33.65
CA SER A 11 -6.44 -8.82 33.76
C SER A 11 -6.15 -8.20 32.39
N ALA A 12 -5.78 -9.00 31.38
CA ALA A 12 -5.61 -8.52 30.01
C ALA A 12 -6.91 -7.99 29.41
N LEU A 13 -8.04 -8.68 29.64
CA LEU A 13 -9.35 -8.24 29.17
C LEU A 13 -9.83 -6.98 29.87
N ILE A 14 -9.65 -6.87 31.19
CA ILE A 14 -10.01 -5.67 31.95
C ILE A 14 -9.13 -4.49 31.53
N GLY A 15 -7.82 -4.70 31.36
CA GLY A 15 -6.89 -3.65 30.91
C GLY A 15 -7.19 -3.16 29.49
N LEU A 16 -7.49 -4.08 28.56
CA LEU A 16 -7.86 -3.74 27.19
C LEU A 16 -9.21 -3.02 27.13
N ALA A 17 -10.22 -3.49 27.87
CA ALA A 17 -11.54 -2.85 27.93
C ALA A 17 -11.50 -1.47 28.61
N GLY A 18 -10.74 -1.33 29.70
CA GLY A 18 -10.54 -0.06 30.40
C GLY A 18 -9.78 0.95 29.54
N GLY A 19 -8.71 0.50 28.87
CA GLY A 19 -7.95 1.33 27.93
C GLY A 19 -8.79 1.78 26.74
N TYR A 20 -9.59 0.88 26.15
CA TYR A 20 -10.51 1.20 25.05
C TYR A 20 -11.58 2.21 25.46
N SER A 21 -12.15 2.06 26.66
CA SER A 21 -13.15 3.00 27.18
C SER A 21 -12.56 4.39 27.45
N TYR A 22 -11.30 4.47 27.88
CA TYR A 22 -10.58 5.73 28.06
C TYR A 22 -10.26 6.40 26.71
N PHE A 23 -9.80 5.62 25.73
CA PHE A 23 -9.52 6.08 24.36
C PHE A 23 -10.78 6.66 23.69
N GLN A 24 -11.92 5.96 23.80
CA GLN A 24 -13.21 6.43 23.31
C GLN A 24 -13.71 7.73 23.99
N LEU A 25 -13.33 7.98 25.25
CA LEU A 25 -13.69 9.22 25.95
C LEU A 25 -12.82 10.41 25.50
N THR A 26 -11.56 10.15 25.10
CA THR A 26 -10.65 11.16 24.57
C THR A 26 -10.90 11.53 23.11
N ASP A 27 -11.54 10.66 22.32
CA ASP A 27 -11.87 10.91 20.89
C ASP A 27 -13.15 11.75 20.68
N LYS A 28 -13.90 12.09 21.74
CA LYS A 28 -15.15 12.87 21.63
C LYS A 28 -14.92 14.39 21.51
N SER A 29 -14.06 14.79 20.57
CA SER A 29 -13.88 16.17 20.09
C SER A 29 -13.79 16.19 18.55
N GLU A 30 -14.95 15.93 17.92
CA GLU A 30 -15.36 16.21 16.52
C GLU A 30 -14.84 15.34 15.34
N PRO A 31 -15.64 15.19 14.24
CA PRO A 31 -16.08 13.86 13.77
C PRO A 31 -15.88 13.58 12.24
N ALA A 32 -15.93 12.30 11.83
CA ALA A 32 -16.88 11.78 10.82
C ALA A 32 -16.65 10.28 10.46
N ASN A 33 -17.68 9.48 10.80
CA ASN A 33 -18.24 8.33 10.07
C ASN A 33 -17.79 6.87 10.41
N ALA A 34 -18.33 6.41 11.54
CA ALA A 34 -19.13 5.19 11.77
C ALA A 34 -18.91 3.91 10.93
N GLU A 35 -18.30 2.97 11.64
CA GLU A 35 -18.47 1.50 11.78
C GLU A 35 -19.84 0.85 11.45
N GLN A 36 -19.78 -0.42 11.01
CA GLN A 36 -20.50 -1.63 11.53
C GLN A 36 -20.39 -2.79 10.52
N GLU A 37 -20.34 -4.09 10.81
CA GLU A 37 -20.15 -4.91 12.02
C GLU A 37 -20.04 -6.39 11.57
N THR A 38 -19.36 -7.22 12.38
CA THR A 38 -19.60 -8.66 12.68
C THR A 38 -19.77 -9.77 11.60
N ALA A 39 -18.73 -10.63 11.56
CA ALA A 39 -18.73 -12.10 11.67
C ALA A 39 -19.72 -13.00 10.89
N ALA A 40 -19.22 -13.81 9.94
CA ALA A 40 -19.37 -15.29 9.89
C ALA A 40 -18.70 -15.94 8.65
N VAL A 41 -17.59 -16.62 8.93
CA VAL A 41 -17.03 -17.88 8.39
C VAL A 41 -17.65 -18.57 7.14
N GLN A 42 -16.74 -18.95 6.21
CA GLN A 42 -16.67 -20.10 5.29
C GLN A 42 -17.19 -20.04 3.82
N LYS A 43 -16.20 -20.17 2.93
CA LYS A 43 -16.02 -21.22 1.90
C LYS A 43 -16.56 -20.99 0.47
N GLU A 44 -15.56 -20.93 -0.41
CA GLU A 44 -15.47 -21.34 -1.82
C GLU A 44 -16.24 -20.60 -2.93
N THR A 45 -15.40 -20.17 -3.90
CA THR A 45 -15.57 -20.34 -5.35
C THR A 45 -16.61 -19.47 -6.02
N ILE A 46 -16.16 -18.47 -6.78
CA ILE A 46 -16.36 -18.32 -8.24
C ILE A 46 -15.18 -17.44 -8.72
N ALA A 47 -14.15 -18.03 -9.33
CA ALA A 47 -13.96 -18.11 -10.78
C ALA A 47 -13.95 -16.74 -11.49
N SER A 48 -12.83 -16.49 -12.15
CA SER A 48 -12.60 -15.58 -13.27
C SER A 48 -13.85 -14.92 -13.83
N LYS A 49 -13.84 -13.59 -13.84
CA LYS A 49 -13.92 -12.74 -15.04
C LYS A 49 -14.29 -11.33 -14.60
N GLU A 50 -13.31 -10.44 -14.58
CA GLU A 50 -13.60 -9.07 -14.97
C GLU A 50 -12.47 -8.55 -15.84
N THR A 51 -12.74 -8.70 -17.13
CA THR A 51 -12.08 -8.09 -18.26
C THR A 51 -12.23 -6.58 -18.16
N ALA A 52 -11.11 -5.89 -18.33
CA ALA A 52 -10.97 -4.55 -18.89
C ALA A 52 -12.06 -3.53 -18.50
N SER A 53 -11.76 -2.72 -17.49
CA SER A 53 -12.27 -1.36 -17.44
C SER A 53 -11.11 -0.38 -17.42
N THR A 54 -11.13 0.48 -18.42
CA THR A 54 -10.30 1.65 -18.63
C THR A 54 -10.34 2.57 -17.41
N SER A 55 -9.36 2.42 -16.50
CA SER A 55 -9.12 3.34 -15.38
C SER A 55 -8.33 4.56 -15.86
N THR A 56 -9.03 5.54 -16.43
CA THR A 56 -8.45 6.87 -16.68
C THR A 56 -9.13 7.86 -15.74
N SER A 57 -8.40 8.29 -14.71
CA SER A 57 -8.59 9.56 -13.98
C SER A 57 -9.26 9.58 -12.59
N SER A 58 -9.51 8.46 -11.91
CA SER A 58 -9.95 8.50 -10.49
C SER A 58 -9.15 7.58 -9.55
N GLU A 59 -8.12 6.93 -10.09
CA GLU A 59 -7.28 5.92 -9.43
C GLU A 59 -5.79 6.27 -9.62
N GLU A 60 -5.44 7.57 -9.65
CA GLU A 60 -4.06 8.02 -9.83
C GLU A 60 -3.14 7.51 -8.71
N GLY A 61 -2.60 6.30 -8.89
CA GLY A 61 -1.72 5.67 -7.90
C GLY A 61 -2.21 4.34 -7.33
N ASP A 62 -3.40 3.87 -7.67
CA ASP A 62 -3.91 2.61 -7.08
C ASP A 62 -3.01 1.42 -7.44
N ILE A 63 -2.48 1.38 -8.65
CA ILE A 63 -1.49 0.36 -9.03
C ILE A 63 -0.22 0.43 -8.16
N LEU A 64 0.23 1.62 -7.77
CA LEU A 64 1.40 1.78 -6.89
C LEU A 64 1.11 1.26 -5.47
N LYS A 65 -0.12 1.44 -5.00
CA LYS A 65 -0.58 0.91 -3.72
C LYS A 65 -0.72 -0.62 -3.77
N GLN A 66 -1.39 -1.15 -4.79
CA GLN A 66 -1.63 -2.58 -4.99
C GLN A 66 -0.32 -3.37 -5.14
N LYS A 67 0.67 -2.83 -5.87
CA LYS A 67 1.99 -3.46 -6.03
C LYS A 67 2.94 -3.18 -4.87
N GLY A 68 2.48 -2.49 -3.83
CA GLY A 68 3.23 -2.24 -2.60
C GLY A 68 4.34 -1.21 -2.72
N CYS A 69 4.41 -0.45 -3.80
CA CYS A 69 5.44 0.58 -4.01
C CYS A 69 5.37 1.66 -2.92
N LEU A 70 4.15 2.02 -2.52
CA LEU A 70 3.92 3.05 -1.49
C LEU A 70 4.37 2.64 -0.08
N SER A 71 4.68 1.36 0.16
CA SER A 71 5.23 0.92 1.45
C SER A 71 6.59 1.56 1.76
N CYS A 72 7.36 1.86 0.72
CA CYS A 72 8.70 2.44 0.84
C CYS A 72 8.81 3.83 0.23
N HIS A 73 7.93 4.19 -0.71
CA HIS A 73 8.04 5.41 -1.50
C HIS A 73 6.81 6.30 -1.36
N SER A 74 7.00 7.61 -1.34
CA SER A 74 5.94 8.60 -1.55
C SER A 74 5.85 9.02 -3.03
N VAL A 75 4.69 9.59 -3.41
CA VAL A 75 4.54 10.34 -4.66
C VAL A 75 3.93 11.70 -4.33
N SER A 76 4.77 12.59 -3.80
CA SER A 76 4.36 13.90 -3.29
C SER A 76 3.56 14.73 -4.30
N LYS A 77 3.92 14.71 -5.59
CA LYS A 77 3.22 15.48 -6.64
C LYS A 77 1.80 14.99 -6.94
N LEU A 78 1.50 13.74 -6.59
CA LEU A 78 0.16 13.17 -6.67
C LEU A 78 -0.54 13.14 -5.30
N ASN A 79 0.07 13.72 -4.26
CA ASN A 79 -0.40 13.65 -2.87
C ASN A 79 -0.57 12.20 -2.36
N LEU A 80 0.20 11.25 -2.92
CA LEU A 80 0.19 9.86 -2.46
C LEU A 80 1.18 9.72 -1.32
N GLN A 81 0.63 9.52 -0.13
CA GLN A 81 1.39 9.24 1.08
C GLN A 81 1.97 7.82 1.01
N GLY A 82 3.22 7.69 1.46
CA GLY A 82 3.92 6.43 1.49
C GLY A 82 5.15 6.48 2.38
N GLY A 83 5.99 5.45 2.29
CA GLY A 83 7.22 5.37 3.08
C GLY A 83 8.30 6.37 2.64
N THR A 84 9.31 6.52 3.50
CA THR A 84 10.52 7.34 3.25
C THR A 84 11.79 6.49 3.14
N THR A 85 11.65 5.17 3.15
CA THR A 85 12.75 4.21 2.97
C THR A 85 13.36 4.33 1.57
N GLY A 86 12.52 4.56 0.56
CA GLY A 86 12.89 4.84 -0.81
C GLY A 86 12.69 6.32 -1.17
N PRO A 87 13.37 6.82 -2.21
CA PRO A 87 13.22 8.20 -2.68
C PRO A 87 11.81 8.47 -3.23
N ASP A 88 11.36 9.71 -3.15
CA ASP A 88 10.08 10.11 -3.74
C ASP A 88 10.03 9.81 -5.26
N LEU A 89 8.94 9.19 -5.72
CA LEU A 89 8.80 8.72 -7.10
C LEU A 89 8.23 9.77 -8.06
N SER A 90 7.92 10.97 -7.58
CA SER A 90 7.22 11.97 -8.39
C SER A 90 7.97 12.37 -9.65
N ASN A 91 9.30 12.31 -9.64
CA ASN A 91 10.14 12.59 -10.81
C ASN A 91 10.80 11.34 -11.39
N ALA A 92 10.42 10.13 -10.94
CA ALA A 92 11.10 8.89 -11.34
C ALA A 92 11.10 8.68 -12.87
N TYR A 93 10.02 9.06 -13.55
CA TYR A 93 9.93 8.97 -15.01
C TYR A 93 11.04 9.76 -15.74
N LYS A 94 11.45 10.91 -15.20
CA LYS A 94 12.48 11.79 -15.80
C LYS A 94 13.89 11.47 -15.31
N GLU A 95 14.02 11.02 -14.06
CA GLU A 95 15.32 10.91 -13.39
C GLU A 95 15.95 9.52 -13.51
N VAL A 96 15.15 8.46 -13.72
CA VAL A 96 15.68 7.09 -13.70
C VAL A 96 16.71 6.86 -14.79
N GLU A 97 16.48 7.35 -16.00
CA GLU A 97 17.42 7.18 -17.10
C GLU A 97 18.78 7.84 -16.80
N GLY A 98 18.77 9.09 -16.32
CA GLY A 98 20.00 9.79 -15.96
C GLY A 98 20.75 9.15 -14.79
N LYS A 99 20.04 8.55 -13.83
CA LYS A 99 20.66 7.91 -12.65
C LYS A 99 21.11 6.48 -12.89
N HIS A 100 20.44 5.75 -13.77
CA HIS A 100 20.63 4.31 -13.95
C HIS A 100 21.14 3.91 -15.34
N GLY A 101 21.26 4.86 -16.28
CA GLY A 101 21.78 4.64 -17.63
C GLY A 101 20.88 3.79 -18.51
N LYS A 102 19.59 3.66 -18.16
CA LYS A 102 18.59 2.90 -18.92
C LYS A 102 17.18 3.45 -18.71
N PRO A 103 16.30 3.32 -19.71
CA PRO A 103 14.94 3.83 -19.63
C PRO A 103 14.15 3.17 -18.48
N ILE A 104 13.13 3.86 -17.99
CA ILE A 104 12.31 3.41 -16.86
C ILE A 104 11.65 2.04 -17.12
N GLU A 105 11.28 1.78 -18.38
CA GLU A 105 10.72 0.50 -18.85
C GLU A 105 11.68 -0.66 -18.60
N GLU A 106 12.97 -0.46 -18.90
CA GLU A 106 14.01 -1.47 -18.71
C GLU A 106 14.41 -1.57 -17.24
N PHE A 107 14.45 -0.43 -16.54
CA PHE A 107 14.70 -0.41 -15.10
C PHE A 107 13.68 -1.24 -14.32
N LEU A 108 12.39 -1.15 -14.64
CA LEU A 108 11.35 -1.95 -13.97
C LEU A 108 11.39 -3.44 -14.33
N LYS A 109 12.09 -3.84 -15.39
CA LYS A 109 12.35 -5.26 -15.70
C LYS A 109 13.57 -5.78 -14.95
N ALA A 110 14.61 -4.96 -14.89
CA ALA A 110 15.87 -5.31 -14.24
C ALA A 110 16.44 -4.06 -13.52
N PRO A 111 16.04 -3.79 -12.27
CA PRO A 111 16.56 -2.65 -11.53
C PRO A 111 18.07 -2.78 -11.31
N THR A 112 18.80 -1.66 -11.23
CA THR A 112 20.24 -1.72 -10.87
C THR A 112 20.49 -1.68 -9.37
N SER A 113 19.50 -1.21 -8.58
CA SER A 113 19.59 -1.18 -7.12
C SER A 113 19.41 -2.59 -6.54
N ALA A 114 20.24 -2.95 -5.56
CA ALA A 114 20.14 -4.22 -4.85
C ALA A 114 18.78 -4.41 -4.15
N VAL A 115 18.27 -3.35 -3.52
CA VAL A 115 16.97 -3.37 -2.81
C VAL A 115 15.82 -3.54 -3.80
N MET A 116 15.80 -2.72 -4.85
CA MET A 116 14.72 -2.73 -5.83
C MET A 116 14.72 -4.03 -6.65
N SER A 117 15.92 -4.58 -6.93
CA SER A 117 16.06 -5.91 -7.54
C SER A 117 15.43 -7.01 -6.68
N GLY A 118 15.62 -6.98 -5.36
CA GLY A 118 15.01 -7.94 -4.44
C GLY A 118 13.49 -7.83 -4.39
N VAL A 119 12.97 -6.61 -4.40
CA VAL A 119 11.53 -6.34 -4.36
C VAL A 119 10.84 -6.79 -5.65
N ILE A 120 11.33 -6.43 -6.83
CA ILE A 120 10.73 -6.87 -8.11
C ILE A 120 10.86 -8.38 -8.32
N LYS A 121 11.97 -9.01 -7.88
CA LYS A 121 12.11 -10.47 -7.98
C LYS A 121 11.09 -11.21 -7.10
N SER A 122 10.79 -10.68 -5.92
CA SER A 122 9.82 -11.28 -4.99
C SER A 122 8.38 -11.14 -5.47
N ASN A 123 8.06 -10.08 -6.22
CA ASN A 123 6.75 -9.84 -6.81
C ASN A 123 6.90 -9.34 -8.27
N PRO A 124 7.10 -10.25 -9.24
CA PRO A 124 7.30 -9.87 -10.62
C PRO A 124 6.12 -9.10 -11.20
N LEU A 125 6.42 -8.07 -11.99
CA LEU A 125 5.42 -7.27 -12.69
C LEU A 125 5.09 -7.90 -14.05
N THR A 126 3.83 -7.89 -14.47
CA THR A 126 3.46 -8.16 -15.87
C THR A 126 3.81 -6.95 -16.76
N ASP A 127 3.70 -7.11 -18.08
CA ASP A 127 3.92 -6.00 -19.01
C ASP A 127 2.85 -4.91 -18.85
N GLU A 128 1.60 -5.32 -18.62
CA GLU A 128 0.46 -4.43 -18.40
C GLU A 128 0.63 -3.63 -17.10
N GLU A 129 1.05 -4.30 -16.01
CA GLU A 129 1.30 -3.65 -14.72
C GLU A 129 2.45 -2.65 -14.80
N ARG A 130 3.54 -2.99 -15.52
CA ARG A 130 4.63 -2.04 -15.77
C ARG A 130 4.13 -0.82 -16.53
N ALA A 131 3.37 -1.02 -17.61
CA ALA A 131 2.85 0.08 -18.40
C ALA A 131 1.96 1.01 -17.56
N ALA A 132 1.09 0.46 -16.72
CA ALA A 132 0.26 1.22 -15.80
C ALA A 132 1.08 2.02 -14.78
N ILE A 133 2.10 1.39 -14.17
CA ILE A 133 3.03 2.07 -13.25
C ILE A 133 3.73 3.22 -13.96
N ILE A 134 4.27 3.00 -15.16
CA ILE A 134 4.98 4.02 -15.95
C ILE A 134 4.06 5.18 -16.29
N GLN A 135 2.80 4.90 -16.67
CA GLN A 135 1.81 5.93 -16.93
C GLN A 135 1.57 6.81 -15.69
N VAL A 136 1.42 6.21 -14.51
CA VAL A 136 1.27 6.97 -13.26
C VAL A 136 2.52 7.81 -12.95
N LEU A 137 3.72 7.23 -13.10
CA LEU A 137 4.98 7.95 -12.89
C LEU A 137 5.17 9.11 -13.86
N LYS A 138 4.74 8.93 -15.12
CA LYS A 138 4.75 9.99 -16.13
C LYS A 138 3.84 11.13 -15.72
N THR A 139 2.57 10.83 -15.40
CA THR A 139 1.60 11.81 -14.89
C THR A 139 2.13 12.54 -13.65
N ALA A 140 2.73 11.83 -12.70
CA ALA A 140 3.34 12.43 -11.51
C ALA A 140 4.44 13.43 -11.87
N SER A 141 5.26 13.13 -12.88
CA SER A 141 6.39 13.98 -13.28
C SER A 141 5.97 15.27 -14.01
N GLU A 142 4.74 15.30 -14.51
CA GLU A 142 4.16 16.41 -15.28
C GLU A 142 3.34 17.37 -14.40
N LYS A 143 2.98 16.96 -13.17
CA LYS A 143 2.45 17.85 -12.14
C LYS A 143 3.56 18.64 -11.43
#